data_AF-A0A401IM98-F1
#
_entry.id   AF-A0A401IM98-F1
#
_cell.length_a   1.000
_cell.length_b   1.000
_cell.length_c   1.000
_cell.angle_alpha   90.00
_cell.angle_beta   90.00
_cell.angle_gamma   90.00
#
_symmetry.space_group_name_H-M   'P 1'
#
loop_
_entity.id
_entity.type
_entity.pdbx_description
1 polymer ?
#
loop_
_entity_poly.entity_id
_entity_poly.type
_entity_poly.pdbx_seq_one_letter_code
_entity_poly.pdbx_strand_id
1 'polypeptide(L)' 'MRKEYDFSKGKRGAIIPSEGKTSITLYLDDEILATFQERAETAGLGYQTLINEALKAYLKNSSEQSLTGKVRSPIL' A
#
# COMPACT_ATOMS: atom_id res chain seq x y z
N MET A 1 -28.00 4.85 -20.44
CA MET A 1 -27.76 4.79 -18.98
C MET A 1 -29.02 5.27 -18.27
N ARG A 2 -29.45 4.63 -17.16
CA ARG A 2 -30.63 5.08 -16.40
C ARG A 2 -30.27 6.30 -15.56
N LYS A 3 -31.20 7.26 -15.46
CA LYS A 3 -31.00 8.55 -14.80
C LYS A 3 -30.95 8.47 -13.27
N GLU A 4 -31.54 7.43 -12.67
CA GLU A 4 -31.56 7.30 -11.21
C GLU A 4 -31.62 5.83 -10.81
N TYR A 5 -30.94 5.53 -9.71
CA TYR A 5 -30.85 4.18 -9.16
C TYR A 5 -31.19 4.28 -7.66
N ASP A 6 -32.23 3.55 -7.26
CA ASP A 6 -32.70 3.54 -5.88
C ASP A 6 -31.86 2.53 -5.06
N PHE A 7 -31.00 3.05 -4.20
CA PHE A 7 -30.16 2.29 -3.28
C PHE A 7 -30.73 2.20 -1.86
N SER A 8 -31.99 2.58 -1.64
CA SER A 8 -32.64 2.57 -0.31
C SER A 8 -32.65 1.19 0.37
N LYS A 9 -32.52 0.10 -0.40
CA LYS A 9 -32.44 -1.29 0.09
C LYS A 9 -31.03 -1.88 0.05
N GLY A 10 -30.01 -1.08 -0.29
CA GLY A 10 -28.62 -1.52 -0.30
C GLY A 10 -28.12 -1.80 1.11
N LYS A 11 -27.99 -3.07 1.48
CA LYS A 11 -27.30 -3.46 2.71
C LYS A 11 -25.81 -3.34 2.49
N ARG A 12 -25.12 -2.47 3.23
CA ARG A 12 -23.65 -2.47 3.32
C ARG A 12 -23.26 -3.82 3.93
N GLY A 13 -22.80 -4.76 3.12
CA GLY A 13 -22.25 -6.01 3.62
C GLY A 13 -21.13 -5.73 4.63
N ALA A 14 -20.97 -6.61 5.62
CA ALA A 14 -19.86 -6.50 6.56
C ALA A 14 -18.56 -6.44 5.75
N ILE A 15 -17.83 -5.33 5.88
CA ILE A 15 -16.50 -5.20 5.30
C ILE A 15 -15.66 -6.23 6.03
N ILE A 16 -15.38 -7.37 5.39
CA ILE A 16 -14.50 -8.38 5.96
C ILE A 16 -13.14 -7.69 6.12
N PRO A 17 -12.64 -7.50 7.36
CA PRO A 17 -11.35 -6.89 7.57
C PRO A 17 -10.30 -7.76 6.87
N SER A 18 -9.44 -7.14 6.07
CA SER A 18 -8.30 -7.84 5.51
C SER A 18 -7.32 -8.14 6.64
N GLU A 19 -7.17 -9.42 6.99
CA GLU A 19 -6.27 -9.85 8.07
C GLU A 19 -4.86 -9.31 7.85
N GLY A 20 -4.27 -8.70 8.89
CA GLY A 20 -2.94 -8.09 8.82
C GLY A 20 -2.83 -6.81 7.99
N LYS A 21 -3.94 -6.20 7.54
CA LYS A 21 -3.95 -4.94 6.79
C LYS A 21 -4.90 -3.92 7.41
N THR A 22 -4.43 -2.69 7.54
CA THR A 22 -5.24 -1.56 8.03
C THR A 22 -5.65 -0.69 6.84
N SER A 23 -6.95 -0.45 6.68
CA SER A 23 -7.45 0.53 5.72
C SER A 23 -7.22 1.94 6.29
N ILE A 24 -6.50 2.77 5.53
CA ILE A 24 -6.22 4.16 5.89
C ILE A 24 -6.63 5.08 4.74
N THR A 25 -6.89 6.34 5.06
CA THR A 25 -7.00 7.41 4.05
C THR A 25 -5.64 8.08 3.93
N LEU A 26 -5.03 8.00 2.74
CA LEU A 26 -3.74 8.60 2.41
C LEU A 26 -3.85 9.25 1.03
N TYR A 27 -3.29 10.44 0.88
CA TYR A 27 -3.10 11.05 -0.43
C TYR A 27 -1.80 10.52 -1.06
N LEU A 28 -1.89 10.11 -2.32
CA LEU A 28 -0.75 9.78 -3.17
C LEU A 28 -0.79 10.70 -4.38
N ASP A 29 0.36 11.07 -4.90
CA ASP A 29 0.44 11.84 -6.14
C ASP A 29 -0.13 11.02 -7.31
N ASP A 30 -0.82 11.70 -8.23
CA ASP A 30 -1.49 11.06 -9.37
C ASP A 30 -0.49 10.28 -10.25
N GLU A 31 0.73 10.79 -10.42
CA GLU A 31 1.79 10.11 -11.18
C GLU A 31 2.22 8.78 -10.56
N ILE A 32 2.26 8.72 -9.22
CA ILE A 32 2.59 7.49 -8.48
C ILE A 32 1.46 6.50 -8.68
N LEU A 33 0.21 6.94 -8.49
CA LEU A 33 -0.95 6.07 -8.66
C LEU A 33 -1.04 5.50 -10.08
N ALA A 34 -0.87 6.33 -11.10
CA ALA A 34 -0.90 5.92 -12.51
C ALA A 34 0.19 4.87 -12.82
N THR A 35 1.41 5.11 -12.35
CA THR A 35 2.53 4.18 -12.54
C THR A 35 2.24 2.81 -11.92
N PHE A 36 1.68 2.77 -10.71
CA PHE A 36 1.37 1.51 -10.05
C PHE A 36 0.14 0.81 -10.67
N GLN A 37 -0.80 1.55 -11.26
CA GLN A 37 -1.92 0.98 -12.01
C GLN A 37 -1.43 0.27 -13.29
N GLU A 38 -0.60 0.91 -14.10
CA GLU A 38 -0.05 0.32 -15.34
C GLU A 38 0.76 -0.96 -15.05
N ARG A 39 1.60 -0.92 -14.00
CA ARG A 39 2.39 -2.09 -13.57
C ARG A 39 1.51 -3.22 -13.05
N ALA A 40 0.44 -2.88 -12.34
CA ALA A 40 -0.53 -3.85 -11.82
C ALA A 40 -1.25 -4.59 -12.94
N GLU A 41 -1.71 -3.86 -13.96
CA GLU A 41 -2.33 -4.44 -15.16
C GLU A 41 -1.40 -5.41 -15.87
N THR A 42 -0.14 -5.01 -16.05
CA THR A 42 0.87 -5.86 -16.70
C THR A 42 1.19 -7.12 -15.88
N ALA A 43 1.24 -7.01 -14.55
CA ALA A 43 1.57 -8.12 -13.65
C ALA A 43 0.37 -9.02 -13.29
N GLY A 44 -0.87 -8.61 -13.63
CA GLY A 44 -2.09 -9.29 -13.18
C GLY A 44 -2.31 -9.22 -11.65
N LEU A 45 -1.74 -8.20 -10.99
CA LEU A 45 -1.84 -7.97 -9.54
C LEU A 45 -2.62 -6.68 -9.27
N GLY A 46 -3.08 -6.47 -8.03
CA GLY A 46 -3.68 -5.20 -7.64
C GLY A 46 -2.62 -4.12 -7.38
N TYR A 47 -2.85 -2.88 -7.80
CA TYR A 47 -1.92 -1.75 -7.55
C TYR A 47 -1.63 -1.55 -6.06
N GLN A 48 -2.61 -1.78 -5.17
CA GLN A 48 -2.42 -1.72 -3.73
C GLN A 48 -1.41 -2.75 -3.21
N THR A 49 -1.37 -3.94 -3.83
CA THR A 49 -0.38 -4.97 -3.49
C THR A 49 1.01 -4.49 -3.87
N LEU A 50 1.17 -3.94 -5.08
CA LEU A 50 2.47 -3.45 -5.55
C LEU A 50 2.99 -2.27 -4.71
N ILE A 51 2.11 -1.33 -4.33
CA ILE A 51 2.48 -0.23 -3.43
C ILE A 51 2.96 -0.77 -2.09
N ASN A 52 2.23 -1.72 -1.49
CA ASN A 52 2.64 -2.32 -0.22
C ASN A 52 3.96 -3.08 -0.31
N GLU A 53 4.21 -3.83 -1.37
CA GLU A 53 5.49 -4.51 -1.58
C GLU A 53 6.64 -3.52 -1.77
N ALA A 54 6.43 -2.41 -2.47
CA ALA A 54 7.42 -1.35 -2.61
C ALA A 54 7.78 -0.73 -1.24
N LEU A 55 6.77 -0.45 -0.40
CA LEU A 55 6.98 0.05 0.96
C LEU A 55 7.73 -0.96 1.84
N LYS A 56 7.38 -2.25 1.77
CA LYS A 56 8.12 -3.31 2.48
C LYS A 56 9.57 -3.39 2.04
N ALA A 57 9.84 -3.33 0.73
CA ALA A 57 11.20 -3.37 0.19
C ALA A 57 12.02 -2.15 0.66
N TYR A 58 11.42 -0.96 0.64
CA TYR A 58 12.06 0.26 1.15
C TYR A 58 12.44 0.13 2.64
N LEU A 59 11.54 -0.41 3.48
CA LEU A 59 11.82 -0.62 4.90
C LEU A 59 12.92 -1.66 5.14
N LYS A 60 12.93 -2.76 4.38
CA LYS A 60 14.00 -3.78 4.45
C LYS A 60 15.36 -3.18 4.10
N ASN A 61 15.45 -2.47 2.98
CA ASN A 61 16.70 -1.82 2.55
C ASN A 61 17.18 -0.76 3.56
N SER A 62 16.24 -0.03 4.17
CA SER A 62 16.57 0.94 5.22
C SER A 62 17.09 0.27 6.50
N SER A 63 16.59 -0.92 6.84
CA SER A 63 17.07 -1.70 7.98
C SER A 63 18.47 -2.29 7.73
N GLU A 64 18.78 -2.70 6.50
CA GLU A 64 20.13 -3.17 6.11
C GLU A 64 21.17 -2.04 6.16
N GLN A 65 20.79 -0.81 5.80
CA GLN A 65 21.65 0.37 5.94
C GLN A 65 21.93 0.75 7.40
N SER A 66 21.07 0.37 8.35
CA SER A 66 21.26 0.64 9.78
C SER A 66 22.26 -0.30 10.46
N LEU A 67 22.60 -1.44 9.86
CA LEU A 67 23.51 -2.44 10.46
C LEU A 67 25.00 -2.13 10.22
N THR A 68 25.32 -1.18 9.34
CA THR A 68 26.72 -0.78 9.05
C THR A 68 27.18 0.44 9.88
N GLY A 69 26.32 0.99 10.74
CA GLY A 69 26.52 2.31 11.35
C GLY A 69 26.57 2.38 12.87
N LYS A 70 26.91 1.31 13.59
CA LYS A 70 27.09 1.37 15.07
C LYS A 70 28.20 0.43 15.55
N VAL A 71 29.43 0.64 15.04
CA VAL A 71 30.61 0.22 15.81
C VAL A 71 30.62 1.06 17.08
N ARG A 72 30.14 0.46 18.17
CA ARG A 72 30.35 0.99 19.52
C ARG A 72 31.85 0.93 19.79
N SER A 73 32.55 2.02 19.53
CA SER A 73 33.86 2.26 20.13
C SER A 73 33.63 2.63 21.59
N PRO A 74 34.11 1.85 22.57
CA PRO A 74 34.30 2.38 23.91
C PRO A 74 35.56 3.27 23.84
N ILE A 75 35.41 4.56 24.09
CA ILE A 75 36.54 5.46 24.37
C ILE A 75 36.50 5.73 25.87
N LEU A 76 37.54 5.20 26.52
CA LEU A 76 38.12 5.52 27.84
C LEU A 76 37.20 5.47 29.07
#